data_AF-A0A918LPL1-F1
#
_entry.id   AF-A0A918LPL1-F1
#
_cell.length_a   1.000
_cell.length_b   1.000
_cell.length_c   1.000
_cell.angle_alpha   90.00
_cell.angle_beta   90.00
_cell.angle_gamma   90.00
#
_symmetry.space_group_name_H-M   'P 1'
#
loop_
_entity.id
_entity.type
_entity.pdbx_description
1 polymer ?
#
loop_
_entity_poly.entity_id
_entity_poly.type
_entity_poly.pdbx_seq_one_letter_code
_entity_poly.pdbx_strand_id
1 'polypeptide(L)'
;MRTSDEIYHRVLWDPRFDPDRFVMGIGQRGAPPARMPLGDFEPGGEIPWHRVLFFEADGEVVWDRAAGVDRMDKSGAGRVPGVVEPRREGAGEVLAVRPTSRTAVAWIPPDRLWPLVQHIRRDHDRQIHRWPPHVNVLFGFVPESDFPRAAPLLSAAATEAPPFTARLEGVHWFGHRDDATVWLDPAAAGDEPWARLRQALESRFPLCVGRSGGFTPHLSLGRSRDPQRLATHCEDLLPPASVRITELVLLSRRAEEPMRVRATLALGSGELRWRPEES
;
A
#
# COMPACT_ATOMS: atom_id res chain seq x y z
N MET A 1 -15.54 -14.97 15.01
CA MET A 1 -15.41 -13.95 16.06
C MET A 1 -13.97 -13.46 16.03
N ARG A 2 -13.75 -12.14 16.12
CA ARG A 2 -12.39 -11.59 16.14
C ARG A 2 -11.63 -12.04 17.39
N THR A 3 -10.31 -12.11 17.30
CA THR A 3 -9.39 -12.41 18.40
C THR A 3 -9.13 -11.17 19.26
N SER A 4 -8.54 -11.34 20.45
CA SER A 4 -8.21 -10.21 21.32
C SER A 4 -7.16 -9.27 20.71
N ASP A 5 -6.24 -9.82 19.91
CA ASP A 5 -5.22 -9.06 19.17
C ASP A 5 -5.89 -8.18 18.11
N GLU A 6 -6.79 -8.76 17.31
CA GLU A 6 -7.57 -8.01 16.31
C GLU A 6 -8.44 -6.92 16.93
N ILE A 7 -9.01 -7.15 18.12
CA ILE A 7 -9.81 -6.13 18.83
C ILE A 7 -8.93 -5.01 19.36
N TYR A 8 -7.82 -5.34 20.01
CA TYR A 8 -6.86 -4.36 20.53
C TYR A 8 -6.36 -3.43 19.43
N HIS A 9 -5.88 -4.02 18.33
CA HIS A 9 -5.37 -3.26 17.20
C HIS A 9 -6.45 -2.47 16.49
N ARG A 10 -7.68 -2.99 16.44
CA ARG A 10 -8.81 -2.24 15.92
C ARG A 10 -9.12 -1.01 16.78
N VAL A 11 -9.15 -1.13 18.10
CA VAL A 11 -9.39 0.04 18.97
C VAL A 11 -8.30 1.09 18.81
N LEU A 12 -7.03 0.68 18.72
CA LEU A 12 -5.92 1.62 18.57
C LEU A 12 -5.91 2.37 17.24
N TRP A 13 -6.37 1.74 16.16
CA TRP A 13 -6.13 2.24 14.80
C TRP A 13 -7.40 2.64 14.04
N ASP A 14 -8.58 2.26 14.54
CA ASP A 14 -9.86 2.70 13.98
C ASP A 14 -10.26 4.04 14.61
N PRO A 15 -10.25 5.15 13.85
CA PRO A 15 -10.47 6.49 14.37
C PRO A 15 -11.90 6.71 14.87
N ARG A 16 -12.81 5.75 14.64
CA ARG A 16 -14.13 5.75 15.27
C ARG A 16 -14.03 5.55 16.77
N PHE A 17 -12.99 4.87 17.26
CA PHE A 17 -12.81 4.55 18.67
C PHE A 17 -11.79 5.49 19.31
N ASP A 18 -12.03 5.80 20.57
CA ASP A 18 -11.13 6.50 21.46
C ASP A 18 -10.48 5.47 22.39
N PRO A 19 -9.18 5.13 22.21
CA PRO A 19 -8.50 4.12 23.01
C PRO A 19 -8.57 4.35 24.52
N ASP A 20 -8.63 5.61 24.95
CA ASP A 20 -8.67 5.99 26.37
C ASP A 20 -9.99 5.60 27.05
N ARG A 21 -11.02 5.28 26.25
CA ARG A 21 -12.33 4.83 26.72
C ARG A 21 -12.42 3.31 26.86
N PHE A 22 -11.37 2.57 26.51
CA PHE A 22 -11.37 1.10 26.53
C PHE A 22 -10.61 0.53 27.73
N VAL A 23 -11.17 -0.56 28.25
CA VAL A 23 -10.60 -1.37 29.34
C VAL A 23 -10.55 -2.83 28.91
N MET A 24 -9.44 -3.48 29.19
CA MET A 24 -9.18 -4.89 28.96
C MET A 24 -9.40 -5.69 30.25
N GLY A 25 -10.12 -6.82 30.13
CA GLY A 25 -10.23 -7.81 31.18
C GLY A 25 -9.15 -8.88 31.07
N ILE A 26 -8.22 -8.93 32.02
CA ILE A 26 -7.09 -9.86 32.03
C ILE A 26 -7.35 -10.99 33.02
N GLY A 27 -7.34 -12.24 32.55
CA GLY A 27 -7.51 -13.42 33.38
C GLY A 27 -6.41 -13.58 34.43
N GLN A 28 -6.81 -13.83 35.68
CA GLN A 28 -5.94 -14.11 36.81
C GLN A 28 -6.26 -15.48 37.41
N ARG A 29 -5.27 -16.11 38.06
CA ARG A 29 -5.45 -17.44 38.65
C ARG A 29 -6.15 -17.32 40.01
N GLY A 30 -7.32 -17.93 40.14
CA GLY A 30 -8.06 -18.00 41.41
C GLY A 30 -8.69 -16.67 41.86
N ALA A 31 -8.74 -15.68 40.97
CA ALA A 31 -9.34 -14.37 41.21
C ALA A 31 -10.17 -13.94 39.99
N PRO A 32 -11.14 -13.02 40.18
CA PRO A 32 -11.82 -12.37 39.06
C PRO A 32 -10.82 -11.69 38.10
N PRO A 33 -11.18 -11.49 36.82
CA PRO A 33 -10.30 -10.82 35.86
C PRO A 33 -9.92 -9.41 36.33
N ALA A 34 -8.64 -9.06 36.21
CA ALA A 34 -8.16 -7.71 36.44
C ALA A 34 -8.59 -6.79 35.30
N ARG A 35 -8.95 -5.56 35.64
CA ARG A 35 -9.34 -4.53 34.66
C ARG A 35 -8.15 -3.61 34.45
N MET A 36 -7.74 -3.46 33.19
CA MET A 36 -6.57 -2.70 32.77
C MET A 36 -6.98 -1.71 31.68
N PRO A 37 -6.67 -0.41 31.80
CA PRO A 37 -6.83 0.53 30.68
C PRO A 37 -6.10 0.03 29.44
N LEU A 38 -6.68 0.20 28.26
CA LEU A 38 -6.09 -0.33 27.03
C LEU A 38 -4.69 0.26 26.76
N GLY A 39 -4.48 1.55 27.06
CA GLY A 39 -3.19 2.23 26.89
C GLY A 39 -2.07 1.68 27.78
N ASP A 40 -2.38 0.95 28.86
CA ASP A 40 -1.40 0.36 29.78
C ASP A 40 -0.95 -1.05 29.33
N PHE A 41 -1.60 -1.61 28.31
CA PHE A 41 -1.27 -2.94 27.81
C PHE A 41 -0.11 -2.85 26.80
N GLU A 42 0.95 -3.61 27.05
CA GLU A 42 2.12 -3.70 26.16
C GLU A 42 2.11 -5.00 25.33
N PRO A 43 1.87 -4.93 24.00
CA PRO A 43 1.95 -6.10 23.13
C PRO A 43 3.33 -6.75 23.17
N GLY A 44 3.38 -8.05 23.45
CA GLY A 44 4.63 -8.80 23.59
C GLY A 44 5.30 -8.68 24.97
N GLY A 45 4.68 -7.96 25.91
CA GLY A 45 5.10 -7.87 27.30
C GLY A 45 4.70 -9.08 28.16
N GLU A 46 4.56 -8.87 29.47
CA GLU A 46 4.31 -9.95 30.45
C GLU A 46 2.90 -10.59 30.34
N ILE A 47 1.95 -9.90 29.71
CA ILE A 47 0.56 -10.36 29.58
C ILE A 47 0.31 -10.91 28.18
N PRO A 48 0.24 -12.24 27.99
CA PRO A 48 -0.02 -12.83 26.68
C PRO A 48 -1.50 -12.70 26.26
N TRP A 49 -1.75 -12.62 24.95
CA TRP A 49 -3.08 -12.43 24.35
C TRP A 49 -4.17 -13.40 24.80
N HIS A 50 -3.83 -14.66 25.06
CA HIS A 50 -4.80 -15.66 25.53
C HIS A 50 -5.36 -15.34 26.93
N ARG A 51 -4.71 -14.45 27.69
CA ARG A 51 -5.22 -13.95 28.98
C ARG A 51 -6.18 -12.77 28.83
N VAL A 52 -6.30 -12.16 27.66
CA VAL A 52 -7.26 -11.07 27.43
C VAL A 52 -8.65 -11.67 27.21
N LEU A 53 -9.53 -11.59 28.20
CA LEU A 53 -10.83 -12.26 28.21
C LEU A 53 -11.94 -11.41 27.58
N PHE A 54 -11.95 -10.10 27.82
CA PHE A 54 -12.97 -9.18 27.29
C PHE A 54 -12.39 -7.78 27.04
N PHE A 55 -13.09 -7.00 26.21
CA PHE A 55 -12.92 -5.55 26.07
C PHE A 55 -14.23 -4.88 26.47
N GLU A 56 -14.10 -3.82 27.26
CA GLU A 56 -15.18 -2.96 27.68
C GLU A 56 -14.89 -1.53 27.22
N ALA A 57 -15.93 -0.81 26.82
CA ALA A 57 -15.86 0.63 26.65
C ALA A 57 -17.11 1.27 27.23
N ASP A 58 -16.98 2.43 27.88
CA ASP A 58 -18.10 3.17 28.48
C ASP A 58 -19.03 2.34 29.39
N GLY A 59 -18.51 1.33 30.08
CA GLY A 59 -19.31 0.42 30.91
C GLY A 59 -19.99 -0.73 30.17
N GLU A 60 -19.84 -0.83 28.83
CA GLU A 60 -20.40 -1.90 28.01
C GLU A 60 -19.32 -2.89 27.56
N VAL A 61 -19.55 -4.18 27.76
CA VAL A 61 -18.72 -5.25 27.18
C VAL A 61 -19.01 -5.33 25.68
N VAL A 62 -18.05 -4.84 24.89
CA VAL A 62 -18.11 -4.78 23.42
C VAL A 62 -17.49 -6.01 22.76
N TRP A 63 -16.67 -6.77 23.50
CA TRP A 63 -16.16 -8.06 23.04
C TRP A 63 -15.89 -8.97 24.25
N ASP A 64 -16.30 -10.25 24.17
CA ASP A 64 -16.05 -11.25 25.22
C ASP A 64 -15.74 -12.61 24.59
N ARG A 65 -14.59 -13.17 24.97
CA ARG A 65 -14.10 -14.45 24.44
C ARG A 65 -14.97 -15.64 24.83
N ALA A 66 -15.39 -15.73 26.09
CA ALA A 66 -16.08 -16.89 26.63
C ALA A 66 -17.56 -16.90 26.23
N ALA A 67 -18.19 -15.73 26.26
CA ALA A 67 -19.58 -15.54 25.87
C ALA A 67 -19.78 -15.44 24.34
N GLY A 68 -18.69 -15.36 23.57
CA GLY A 68 -18.76 -15.27 22.11
C GLY A 68 -19.27 -13.91 21.60
N VAL A 69 -19.16 -12.86 22.41
CA VAL A 69 -19.72 -11.53 22.13
C VAL A 69 -18.75 -10.74 21.26
N ASP A 70 -19.27 -10.14 20.19
CA ASP A 70 -18.54 -9.17 19.37
C ASP A 70 -19.52 -8.09 18.87
N ARG A 71 -19.50 -6.93 19.53
CA ARG A 71 -20.39 -5.79 19.31
C ARG A 71 -19.65 -4.54 18.87
N MET A 72 -18.35 -4.61 18.56
CA MET A 72 -17.57 -3.44 18.13
C MET A 72 -18.23 -2.66 16.98
N ASP A 73 -18.84 -3.37 16.02
CA ASP A 73 -19.55 -2.76 14.89
C ASP A 73 -20.97 -2.27 15.20
N LYS A 74 -21.57 -2.74 16.30
CA LYS A 74 -22.99 -2.53 16.62
C LYS A 74 -23.20 -1.56 17.79
N SER A 75 -22.20 -1.41 18.65
CA SER A 75 -22.24 -0.51 19.80
C SER A 75 -21.63 0.86 19.46
N GLY A 76 -22.17 1.89 20.09
CA GLY A 76 -21.60 3.24 20.14
C GLY A 76 -20.54 3.42 21.23
N ALA A 77 -20.36 2.43 22.10
CA ALA A 77 -19.41 2.47 23.21
C ALA A 77 -17.97 2.58 22.70
N GLY A 78 -17.20 3.43 23.38
CA GLY A 78 -15.81 3.75 23.04
C GLY A 78 -15.67 4.62 21.80
N ARG A 79 -16.77 5.09 21.18
CA ARG A 79 -16.67 5.92 19.99
C ARG A 79 -16.38 7.37 20.30
N VAL A 80 -15.62 8.01 19.43
CA VAL A 80 -15.41 9.46 19.48
C VAL A 80 -16.72 10.17 19.11
N PRO A 81 -17.27 11.05 19.96
CA PRO A 81 -18.47 11.81 19.64
C PRO A 81 -18.28 12.63 18.36
N GLY A 82 -19.22 12.51 17.40
CA GLY A 82 -19.16 13.21 16.11
C GLY A 82 -18.47 12.43 14.98
N VAL A 83 -17.83 11.29 15.26
CA VAL A 83 -17.38 10.35 14.22
C VAL A 83 -18.51 9.37 13.91
N VAL A 84 -19.39 9.76 12.98
CA VAL A 84 -20.52 8.94 12.52
C VAL A 84 -20.00 7.83 11.58
N GLU A 85 -20.61 6.64 11.64
CA GLU A 85 -20.36 5.57 10.64
C GLU A 85 -20.45 6.15 9.21
N PRO A 86 -19.49 5.87 8.31
CA PRO A 86 -19.63 6.26 6.92
C PRO A 86 -20.81 5.49 6.33
N ARG A 87 -21.89 6.23 6.04
CA ARG A 87 -23.03 5.77 5.25
C ARG A 87 -22.47 5.30 3.91
N ARG A 88 -22.72 4.04 3.54
CA ARG A 88 -22.44 3.54 2.18
C ARG A 88 -23.25 4.36 1.18
N GLU A 89 -22.60 5.33 0.53
CA GLU A 89 -22.92 5.87 -0.79
C GLU A 89 -21.90 6.96 -1.20
N GLY A 90 -21.02 6.62 -2.16
CA GLY A 90 -20.53 7.51 -3.21
C GLY A 90 -19.48 8.59 -2.90
N ALA A 91 -18.30 8.44 -3.52
CA ALA A 91 -17.36 9.51 -3.92
C ALA A 91 -16.95 10.54 -2.83
N GLY A 92 -15.87 10.26 -2.09
CA GLY A 92 -15.23 11.29 -1.26
C GLY A 92 -14.31 10.81 -0.15
N GLU A 93 -14.21 9.50 0.11
CA GLU A 93 -13.28 9.02 1.14
C GLU A 93 -11.83 9.14 0.67
N VAL A 94 -11.03 9.90 1.42
CA VAL A 94 -9.59 10.08 1.19
C VAL A 94 -8.80 9.53 2.37
N LEU A 95 -7.65 8.92 2.11
CA LEU A 95 -6.70 8.49 3.13
C LEU A 95 -5.49 9.43 3.14
N ALA A 96 -5.54 10.42 4.02
CA ALA A 96 -4.48 11.41 4.21
C ALA A 96 -3.47 10.95 5.27
N VAL A 97 -2.76 9.84 5.00
CA VAL A 97 -1.68 9.34 5.86
C VAL A 97 -0.33 9.76 5.30
N ARG A 98 0.63 10.09 6.18
CA ARG A 98 1.98 10.47 5.76
C ARG A 98 2.62 9.33 4.96
N PRO A 99 3.11 9.59 3.74
CA PRO A 99 3.70 8.56 2.89
C PRO A 99 5.07 8.08 3.41
N THR A 100 5.46 6.88 2.99
CA THR A 100 6.77 6.28 3.24
C THR A 100 7.41 5.78 1.96
N SER A 101 8.74 5.90 1.85
CA SER A 101 9.53 5.35 0.73
C SER A 101 9.69 3.82 0.78
N ARG A 102 9.03 3.16 1.73
CA ARG A 102 8.99 1.70 1.87
C ARG A 102 7.83 1.05 1.13
N THR A 103 6.87 1.82 0.63
CA THR A 103 5.71 1.30 -0.08
C THR A 103 5.48 2.06 -1.38
N ALA A 104 4.87 1.37 -2.35
CA ALA A 104 4.52 1.93 -3.64
C ALA A 104 3.29 1.23 -4.24
N VAL A 105 2.58 1.95 -5.10
CA VAL A 105 1.66 1.38 -6.09
C VAL A 105 2.34 1.45 -7.44
N ALA A 106 2.54 0.31 -8.09
CA ALA A 106 3.33 0.23 -9.32
C ALA A 106 2.69 -0.72 -10.33
N TRP A 107 3.08 -0.57 -11.58
CA TRP A 107 2.91 -1.60 -12.60
C TRP A 107 4.22 -2.40 -12.73
N ILE A 108 4.12 -3.72 -12.85
CA ILE A 108 5.24 -4.61 -13.17
C ILE A 108 5.06 -5.09 -14.61
N PRO A 109 6.08 -4.93 -15.49
CA PRO A 109 6.00 -5.40 -16.86
C PRO A 109 5.89 -6.93 -16.91
N PRO A 110 5.27 -7.50 -17.95
CA PRO A 110 5.16 -8.95 -18.10
C PRO A 110 6.53 -9.61 -18.24
N ASP A 111 6.66 -10.83 -17.71
CA ASP A 111 7.93 -11.59 -17.61
C ASP A 111 8.72 -11.67 -18.91
N ARG A 112 8.05 -11.70 -20.07
CA ARG A 112 8.70 -11.72 -21.39
C ARG A 112 9.64 -10.53 -21.65
N LEU A 113 9.42 -9.39 -20.98
CA LEU A 113 10.25 -8.20 -21.11
C LEU A 113 11.45 -8.20 -20.14
N TRP A 114 11.40 -9.03 -19.09
CA TRP A 114 12.40 -9.00 -18.03
C TRP A 114 13.81 -9.39 -18.48
N PRO A 115 14.04 -10.39 -19.36
CA PRO A 115 15.40 -10.77 -19.71
C PRO A 115 16.24 -9.61 -20.26
N LEU A 116 15.69 -8.83 -21.20
CA LEU A 116 16.39 -7.69 -21.80
C LEU A 116 16.52 -6.52 -20.82
N VAL A 117 15.44 -6.18 -20.11
CA VAL A 117 15.45 -5.12 -19.09
C VAL A 117 16.46 -5.43 -17.99
N GLN A 118 16.47 -6.66 -17.47
CA GLN A 118 17.38 -7.08 -16.42
C GLN A 118 18.81 -7.23 -16.92
N HIS A 119 19.03 -7.59 -18.19
CA HIS A 119 20.36 -7.58 -18.79
C HIS A 119 21.01 -6.19 -18.65
N ILE A 120 20.27 -5.14 -19.03
CA ILE A 120 20.73 -3.74 -18.89
C ILE A 120 20.87 -3.35 -17.42
N ARG A 121 19.84 -3.63 -16.60
CA ARG A 121 19.83 -3.22 -15.17
C ARG A 121 20.97 -3.85 -14.36
N ARG A 122 21.47 -5.03 -14.73
CA ARG A 122 22.58 -5.70 -14.00
C ARG A 122 23.84 -4.84 -13.94
N ASP A 123 24.12 -4.13 -15.01
CA ASP A 123 25.35 -3.34 -15.14
C ASP A 123 25.15 -1.88 -14.72
N HIS A 124 23.90 -1.40 -14.73
CA HIS A 124 23.61 0.04 -14.62
C HIS A 124 22.68 0.43 -13.44
N ASP A 125 21.86 -0.48 -12.93
CA ASP A 125 20.90 -0.18 -11.88
C ASP A 125 21.39 -0.63 -10.49
N ARG A 126 21.83 0.34 -9.68
CA ARG A 126 22.23 0.12 -8.29
C ARG A 126 21.12 -0.46 -7.42
N GLN A 127 19.86 -0.36 -7.84
CA GLN A 127 18.70 -0.85 -7.12
C GLN A 127 18.17 -2.18 -7.66
N ILE A 128 18.89 -2.86 -8.57
CA ILE A 128 18.42 -4.12 -9.18
C ILE A 128 18.03 -5.19 -8.15
N HIS A 129 18.75 -5.28 -7.03
CA HIS A 129 18.45 -6.24 -5.96
C HIS A 129 17.30 -5.80 -5.05
N ARG A 130 16.94 -4.52 -5.07
CA ARG A 130 15.88 -3.95 -4.23
C ARG A 130 14.53 -3.90 -4.96
N TRP A 131 14.54 -3.71 -6.27
CA TRP A 131 13.33 -3.52 -7.05
C TRP A 131 13.24 -4.48 -8.24
N PRO A 132 12.09 -5.13 -8.45
CA PRO A 132 11.80 -5.72 -9.76
C PRO A 132 11.73 -4.61 -10.83
N PRO A 133 11.78 -4.94 -12.13
CA PRO A 133 11.36 -4.00 -13.16
C PRO A 133 9.97 -3.46 -12.84
N HIS A 134 9.79 -2.13 -12.90
CA HIS A 134 8.53 -1.52 -12.52
C HIS A 134 8.36 -0.12 -13.14
N VAL A 135 7.12 0.34 -13.20
CA VAL A 135 6.75 1.74 -13.40
C VAL A 135 5.96 2.17 -12.15
N ASN A 136 6.50 3.12 -11.40
CA ASN A 136 5.79 3.63 -10.22
C ASN A 136 4.59 4.46 -10.66
N VAL A 137 3.40 4.10 -10.18
CA VAL A 137 2.19 4.93 -10.33
C VAL A 137 2.05 5.84 -9.14
N LEU A 138 2.25 5.36 -7.90
CA LEU A 138 2.46 6.14 -6.68
C LEU A 138 3.73 5.65 -5.97
N PHE A 139 4.76 6.50 -5.82
CA PHE A 139 5.95 6.19 -5.02
C PHE A 139 6.03 7.11 -3.81
N GLY A 140 6.24 6.53 -2.63
CA GLY A 140 5.89 7.20 -1.39
C GLY A 140 4.40 6.99 -1.12
N PHE A 141 4.02 5.75 -0.79
CA PHE A 141 2.63 5.39 -0.51
C PHE A 141 2.37 5.30 1.00
N VAL A 142 1.14 4.97 1.42
CA VAL A 142 0.82 4.80 2.83
C VAL A 142 1.64 3.66 3.45
N PRO A 143 1.93 3.68 4.76
CA PRO A 143 2.61 2.58 5.45
C PRO A 143 1.92 1.23 5.22
N GLU A 144 2.69 0.13 5.26
CA GLU A 144 2.15 -1.22 5.09
C GLU A 144 1.02 -1.54 6.09
N SER A 145 1.09 -1.00 7.32
CA SER A 145 0.03 -1.12 8.33
C SER A 145 -1.31 -0.49 7.93
N ASP A 146 -1.29 0.48 7.01
CA ASP A 146 -2.49 1.16 6.51
C ASP A 146 -3.04 0.52 5.21
N PHE A 147 -2.41 -0.53 4.70
CA PHE A 147 -2.89 -1.24 3.50
C PHE A 147 -4.34 -1.72 3.62
N PRO A 148 -4.82 -2.25 4.77
CA PRO A 148 -6.24 -2.59 4.93
C PRO A 148 -7.17 -1.39 4.79
N ARG A 149 -6.77 -0.20 5.26
CA ARG A 149 -7.54 1.05 5.13
C ARG A 149 -7.48 1.61 3.71
N ALA A 150 -6.34 1.45 3.03
CA ALA A 150 -6.17 1.87 1.65
C ALA A 150 -6.92 0.98 0.65
N ALA A 151 -7.11 -0.31 0.97
CA ALA A 151 -7.71 -1.30 0.09
C ALA A 151 -9.05 -0.89 -0.54
N PRO A 152 -10.09 -0.47 0.21
CA PRO A 152 -11.36 -0.06 -0.39
C PRO A 152 -11.22 1.16 -1.31
N LEU A 153 -10.32 2.09 -0.98
CA LEU A 153 -10.05 3.26 -1.80
C LEU A 153 -9.31 2.89 -3.09
N LEU A 154 -8.30 2.03 -3.00
CA LEU A 154 -7.59 1.48 -4.16
C LEU A 154 -8.54 0.75 -5.10
N SER A 155 -9.42 -0.10 -4.56
CA SER A 155 -10.46 -0.78 -5.33
C SER A 155 -11.37 0.20 -6.05
N ALA A 156 -11.89 1.22 -5.35
CA ALA A 156 -12.75 2.24 -5.95
C ALA A 156 -12.03 3.05 -7.05
N ALA A 157 -10.77 3.42 -6.83
CA ALA A 157 -9.94 4.10 -7.83
C ALA A 157 -9.74 3.24 -9.08
N ALA A 158 -9.44 1.96 -8.89
CA ALA A 158 -9.18 1.04 -9.97
C ALA A 158 -10.46 0.72 -10.78
N THR A 159 -11.66 0.77 -10.19
CA THR A 159 -12.92 0.66 -10.94
C THR A 159 -13.11 1.84 -11.92
N GLU A 160 -12.64 3.03 -11.57
CA GLU A 160 -12.73 4.22 -12.43
C GLU A 160 -11.68 4.23 -13.57
N ALA A 161 -10.61 3.43 -13.43
CA ALA A 161 -9.54 3.32 -14.40
C ALA A 161 -9.66 2.00 -15.18
N PRO A 162 -10.18 2.00 -16.41
CA PRO A 162 -10.23 0.79 -17.21
C PRO A 162 -8.82 0.32 -17.56
N PRO A 163 -8.59 -0.99 -17.75
CA PRO A 163 -7.37 -1.47 -18.35
C PRO A 163 -7.08 -0.69 -19.65
N PHE A 164 -5.81 -0.37 -19.95
CA PHE A 164 -5.39 0.20 -21.24
C PHE A 164 -4.17 -0.51 -21.89
N THR A 165 -3.89 -0.19 -23.16
CA THR A 165 -2.67 -0.67 -23.85
C THR A 165 -1.59 0.41 -23.75
N ALA A 166 -0.43 0.04 -23.25
CA ALA A 166 0.77 0.85 -23.21
C ALA A 166 1.72 0.45 -24.34
N ARG A 167 2.40 1.44 -24.93
CA ARG A 167 3.48 1.22 -25.89
C ARG A 167 4.79 1.62 -25.23
N LEU A 168 5.68 0.65 -25.08
CA LEU A 168 7.01 0.82 -24.54
C LEU A 168 7.97 1.05 -25.70
N GLU A 169 8.46 2.27 -25.86
CA GLU A 169 9.35 2.67 -26.95
C GLU A 169 10.02 4.00 -26.62
N GLY A 170 11.26 4.18 -27.04
CA GLY A 170 12.03 5.39 -26.76
C GLY A 170 12.70 5.35 -25.40
N VAL A 171 13.97 5.77 -25.38
CA VAL A 171 14.76 5.82 -24.14
C VAL A 171 15.12 7.26 -23.84
N HIS A 172 14.84 7.67 -22.61
CA HIS A 172 15.04 9.04 -22.16
C HIS A 172 15.87 9.05 -20.87
N TRP A 173 16.29 10.24 -20.45
CA TRP A 173 17.03 10.41 -19.22
C TRP A 173 16.75 11.74 -18.53
N PHE A 174 16.95 11.78 -17.22
CA PHE A 174 16.97 13.02 -16.45
C PHE A 174 18.21 13.06 -15.55
N GLY A 175 18.79 14.26 -15.43
CA GLY A 175 20.03 14.48 -14.71
C GLY A 175 19.86 14.51 -13.19
N HIS A 176 20.86 13.97 -12.51
CA HIS A 176 21.19 14.23 -11.10
C HIS A 176 22.48 15.05 -11.04
N ARG A 177 23.02 15.25 -9.84
CA ARG A 177 24.27 16.01 -9.65
C ARG A 177 25.45 15.46 -10.45
N ASP A 178 25.66 14.14 -10.43
CA ASP A 178 26.90 13.50 -10.92
C ASP A 178 26.67 12.42 -11.99
N ASP A 179 25.42 12.08 -12.28
CA ASP A 179 24.99 11.06 -13.24
C ASP A 179 23.53 11.34 -13.65
N ALA A 180 22.94 10.49 -14.49
CA ALA A 180 21.55 10.60 -14.90
C ALA A 180 20.86 9.23 -14.81
N THR A 181 19.57 9.22 -14.49
CA THR A 181 18.73 8.03 -14.62
C THR A 181 18.31 7.88 -16.08
N VAL A 182 18.58 6.72 -16.67
CA VAL A 182 18.12 6.32 -18.01
C VAL A 182 16.92 5.39 -17.87
N TRP A 183 15.89 5.61 -18.67
CA TRP A 183 14.61 4.93 -18.54
C TRP A 183 13.91 4.72 -19.89
N LEU A 184 13.18 3.61 -20.00
CA LEU A 184 12.31 3.28 -21.13
C LEU A 184 10.94 3.94 -20.94
N ASP A 185 10.43 4.58 -21.99
CA ASP A 185 9.12 5.26 -21.97
C ASP A 185 7.97 4.26 -22.16
N PRO A 186 7.10 4.05 -21.14
CA PRO A 186 5.92 3.20 -21.26
C PRO A 186 4.69 3.92 -21.82
N ALA A 187 4.79 5.20 -22.15
CA ALA A 187 3.71 6.07 -22.61
C ALA A 187 3.96 6.62 -24.02
N ALA A 188 4.76 5.92 -24.84
CA ALA A 188 5.11 6.36 -26.19
C ALA A 188 3.91 6.53 -27.14
N ALA A 189 2.77 5.91 -26.82
CA ALA A 189 1.51 6.07 -27.55
C ALA A 189 0.56 7.14 -26.94
N GLY A 190 1.01 7.87 -25.93
CA GLY A 190 0.24 8.87 -25.18
C GLY A 190 0.26 8.63 -23.66
N ASP A 191 0.27 9.73 -22.91
CA ASP A 191 0.30 9.78 -21.46
C ASP A 191 -1.09 9.73 -20.80
N GLU A 192 -2.14 10.10 -21.53
CA GLU A 192 -3.53 10.20 -21.04
C GLU A 192 -4.01 8.97 -20.22
N PRO A 193 -3.82 7.70 -20.64
CA PRO A 193 -4.25 6.56 -19.82
C PRO A 193 -3.49 6.45 -18.50
N TRP A 194 -2.20 6.78 -18.49
CA TRP A 194 -1.37 6.82 -17.29
C TRP A 194 -1.78 7.98 -16.37
N ALA A 195 -2.03 9.17 -16.93
CA ALA A 195 -2.51 10.34 -16.20
C ALA A 195 -3.87 10.09 -15.55
N ARG A 196 -4.82 9.48 -16.26
CA ARG A 196 -6.13 9.10 -15.71
C ARG A 196 -6.01 8.12 -14.55
N LEU A 197 -5.18 7.09 -14.72
CA LEU A 197 -4.92 6.12 -13.66
C LEU A 197 -4.31 6.78 -12.41
N ARG A 198 -3.33 7.65 -12.62
CA ARG A 198 -2.69 8.43 -11.54
C ARG A 198 -3.75 9.31 -10.85
N GLN A 199 -4.53 10.08 -11.59
CA GLN A 199 -5.55 10.99 -11.05
C GLN A 199 -6.60 10.26 -10.19
N ALA A 200 -7.07 9.09 -10.64
CA ALA A 200 -8.05 8.29 -9.89
C ALA A 200 -7.51 7.82 -8.52
N LEU A 201 -6.20 7.57 -8.44
CA LEU A 201 -5.52 7.23 -7.19
C LEU A 201 -5.24 8.48 -6.33
N GLU A 202 -4.77 9.57 -6.93
CA GLU A 202 -4.43 10.80 -6.20
C GLU A 202 -5.64 11.44 -5.51
N SER A 203 -6.82 11.36 -6.13
CA SER A 203 -8.06 11.87 -5.54
C SER A 203 -8.39 11.22 -4.19
N ARG A 204 -7.89 10.01 -3.94
CA ARG A 204 -8.08 9.23 -2.71
C ARG A 204 -6.87 9.22 -1.79
N PHE A 205 -5.68 9.50 -2.33
CA PHE A 205 -4.41 9.51 -1.57
C PHE A 205 -3.66 10.84 -1.74
N PRO A 206 -4.24 11.96 -1.25
CA PRO A 206 -3.75 13.30 -1.56
C PRO A 206 -2.34 13.60 -1.01
N LEU A 207 -1.88 12.85 0.01
CA LEU A 207 -0.52 13.00 0.55
C LEU A 207 0.52 12.12 -0.17
N CYS A 208 0.10 11.24 -1.09
CA CYS A 208 0.97 10.36 -1.88
C CYS A 208 1.36 10.99 -3.23
N VAL A 209 1.13 12.30 -3.39
CA VAL A 209 1.55 13.09 -4.55
C VAL A 209 2.94 13.65 -4.33
N GLY A 210 3.86 13.39 -5.27
CA GLY A 210 5.23 13.85 -5.17
C GLY A 210 5.31 15.39 -5.10
N ARG A 211 6.38 15.93 -4.51
CA ARG A 211 6.54 17.38 -4.26
C ARG A 211 6.53 18.26 -5.52
N SER A 212 6.78 17.69 -6.70
CA SER A 212 6.93 18.41 -7.96
C SER A 212 5.65 18.51 -8.81
N GLY A 213 4.53 17.92 -8.39
CA GLY A 213 3.23 18.01 -9.07
C GLY A 213 3.14 17.36 -10.46
N GLY A 214 4.27 16.94 -11.06
CA GLY A 214 4.33 16.23 -12.34
C GLY A 214 4.42 14.72 -12.18
N PHE A 215 3.79 13.99 -13.11
CA PHE A 215 3.88 12.55 -13.24
C PHE A 215 4.43 12.19 -14.63
N THR A 216 5.57 11.53 -14.66
CA THR A 216 6.14 10.95 -15.88
C THR A 216 6.30 9.45 -15.65
N PRO A 217 5.46 8.60 -16.24
CA PRO A 217 5.63 7.16 -16.10
C PRO A 217 6.96 6.76 -16.77
N HIS A 218 7.77 5.99 -16.06
CA HIS A 218 9.08 5.59 -16.57
C HIS A 218 9.48 4.23 -16.00
N LEU A 219 10.10 3.39 -16.84
CA LEU A 219 10.72 2.14 -16.43
C LEU A 219 12.23 2.38 -16.35
N SER A 220 12.76 2.46 -15.13
CA SER A 220 14.20 2.72 -14.91
C SER A 220 15.06 1.56 -15.42
N LEU A 221 16.04 1.87 -16.28
CA LEU A 221 17.01 0.93 -16.84
C LEU A 221 18.36 0.99 -16.10
N GLY A 222 18.67 2.13 -15.48
CA GLY A 222 19.87 2.30 -14.66
C GLY A 222 20.32 3.75 -14.55
N ARG A 223 21.52 3.97 -14.02
CA ARG A 223 22.19 5.28 -13.95
C ARG A 223 23.51 5.26 -14.71
N SER A 224 23.82 6.36 -15.40
CA SER A 224 25.08 6.53 -16.12
C SER A 224 25.59 7.96 -16.02
N ARG A 225 26.93 8.12 -16.00
CA ARG A 225 27.58 9.43 -16.21
C ARG A 225 27.56 9.86 -17.67
N ASP A 226 27.37 8.92 -18.58
CA ASP A 226 27.16 9.14 -20.01
C ASP A 226 25.78 8.55 -20.38
N PRO A 227 24.68 9.29 -20.12
CA PRO A 227 23.33 8.80 -20.35
C PRO A 227 22.99 8.67 -21.82
N GLN A 228 23.57 9.50 -22.70
CA GLN A 228 23.29 9.45 -24.13
C GLN A 228 23.79 8.13 -24.73
N ARG A 229 25.04 7.73 -24.42
CA ARG A 229 25.57 6.44 -24.86
C ARG A 229 24.75 5.25 -24.34
N LEU A 230 24.34 5.29 -23.07
CA LEU A 230 23.51 4.24 -22.51
C LEU A 230 22.12 4.22 -23.16
N ALA A 231 21.52 5.38 -23.42
CA ALA A 231 20.22 5.46 -24.09
C ALA A 231 20.25 4.83 -25.48
N THR A 232 21.23 5.19 -26.33
CA THR A 232 21.41 4.58 -27.65
C THR A 232 21.60 3.06 -27.55
N HIS A 233 22.44 2.59 -26.62
CA HIS A 233 22.62 1.15 -26.41
C HIS A 233 21.32 0.43 -26.00
N CYS A 234 20.51 1.05 -25.15
CA CYS A 234 19.23 0.51 -24.74
C CYS A 234 18.22 0.48 -25.90
N GLU A 235 18.19 1.51 -26.76
CA GLU A 235 17.30 1.55 -27.94
C GLU A 235 17.64 0.45 -28.95
N ASP A 236 18.93 0.15 -29.15
CA ASP A 236 19.36 -0.95 -30.02
C ASP A 236 18.96 -2.33 -29.47
N LEU A 237 18.94 -2.49 -28.14
CA LEU A 237 18.63 -3.76 -27.47
C LEU A 237 17.13 -4.00 -27.23
N LEU A 238 16.35 -2.93 -27.03
CA LEU A 238 14.96 -3.01 -26.60
C LEU A 238 14.03 -2.69 -27.78
N PRO A 239 13.45 -3.71 -28.45
CA PRO A 239 12.47 -3.46 -29.49
C PRO A 239 11.19 -2.83 -28.91
N PRO A 240 10.48 -1.99 -29.69
CA PRO A 240 9.18 -1.47 -29.28
C PRO A 240 8.21 -2.59 -28.89
N ALA A 241 7.50 -2.40 -27.79
CA ALA A 241 6.58 -3.42 -27.26
C ALA A 241 5.22 -2.84 -26.89
N SER A 242 4.14 -3.47 -27.37
CA SER A 242 2.78 -3.18 -26.91
C SER A 242 2.39 -4.15 -25.79
N VAL A 243 1.93 -3.61 -24.67
CA VAL A 243 1.52 -4.40 -23.50
C VAL A 243 0.15 -3.96 -23.01
N ARG A 244 -0.67 -4.94 -22.63
CA ARG A 244 -1.95 -4.68 -21.99
C ARG A 244 -1.72 -4.52 -20.50
N ILE A 245 -2.04 -3.35 -19.95
CA ILE A 245 -2.01 -3.09 -18.50
C ILE A 245 -3.40 -3.38 -17.95
N THR A 246 -3.49 -4.44 -17.16
CA THR A 246 -4.74 -4.94 -16.57
C THR A 246 -4.75 -4.86 -15.05
N GLU A 247 -3.59 -4.76 -14.42
CA GLU A 247 -3.47 -4.70 -12.97
C GLU A 247 -2.25 -3.87 -12.54
N LEU A 248 -2.33 -3.38 -11.31
CA LEU A 248 -1.22 -2.82 -10.55
C LEU A 248 -0.86 -3.74 -9.40
N VAL A 249 0.25 -3.45 -8.74
CA VAL A 249 0.71 -4.11 -7.53
C VAL A 249 0.91 -3.12 -6.39
N LEU A 250 0.62 -3.58 -5.17
CA LEU A 250 1.09 -2.93 -3.96
C LEU A 250 2.44 -3.55 -3.60
N LEU A 251 3.47 -2.72 -3.56
CA LEU A 251 4.82 -3.10 -3.16
C LEU A 251 5.09 -2.60 -1.75
N SER A 252 5.76 -3.43 -0.95
CA SER A 252 6.33 -3.02 0.33
C SER A 252 7.67 -3.68 0.58
N ARG A 253 8.54 -3.01 1.34
CA ARG A 253 9.76 -3.57 1.93
C ARG A 253 9.84 -3.27 3.42
N ARG A 254 10.41 -4.20 4.17
CA ARG A 254 10.74 -4.03 5.60
C ARG A 254 12.24 -3.82 5.72
N ALA A 255 12.67 -2.82 6.48
CA ALA A 255 14.07 -2.41 6.57
C ALA A 255 14.75 -2.32 5.18
N GLU A 256 15.90 -2.96 4.98
CA GLU A 256 16.67 -2.95 3.73
C GLU A 256 16.33 -4.09 2.76
N GLU A 257 15.28 -4.85 3.04
CA GLU A 257 14.83 -5.93 2.17
C GLU A 257 14.39 -5.43 0.78
N PRO A 258 14.34 -6.33 -0.23
CA PRO A 258 13.72 -6.03 -1.52
C PRO A 258 12.24 -5.68 -1.39
N MET A 259 11.74 -4.88 -2.34
CA MET A 259 10.31 -4.66 -2.54
C MET A 259 9.65 -5.98 -2.92
N ARG A 260 8.62 -6.34 -2.17
CA ARG A 260 7.80 -7.53 -2.40
C ARG A 260 6.38 -7.13 -2.75
N VAL A 261 5.77 -7.90 -3.65
CA VAL A 261 4.36 -7.75 -3.99
C VAL A 261 3.51 -8.22 -2.82
N ARG A 262 2.72 -7.32 -2.25
CA ARG A 262 1.77 -7.60 -1.15
C ARG A 262 0.35 -7.84 -1.65
N ALA A 263 -0.02 -7.20 -2.75
CA ALA A 263 -1.31 -7.42 -3.40
C ALA A 263 -1.24 -7.09 -4.89
N THR A 264 -2.17 -7.66 -5.67
CA THR A 264 -2.49 -7.20 -7.02
C THR A 264 -3.83 -6.46 -7.00
N LEU A 265 -3.96 -5.44 -7.84
CA LEU A 265 -5.14 -4.58 -7.97
C LEU A 265 -5.57 -4.56 -9.43
N ALA A 266 -6.67 -5.22 -9.76
CA ALA A 266 -7.19 -5.28 -11.11
C ALA A 266 -7.88 -3.97 -11.52
N LEU A 267 -7.48 -3.43 -12.67
CA LEU A 267 -8.06 -2.24 -13.28
C LEU A 267 -9.44 -2.58 -13.88
N GLY A 268 -10.38 -1.64 -13.80
CA GLY A 268 -11.77 -1.78 -14.23
C GLY A 268 -12.66 -2.54 -13.23
N SER A 269 -12.20 -3.66 -12.67
CA SER A 269 -12.99 -4.39 -11.65
C SER A 269 -12.77 -3.88 -10.23
N GLY A 270 -11.60 -3.30 -9.94
CA GLY A 270 -11.22 -2.92 -8.58
C GLY A 270 -10.89 -4.11 -7.69
N GLU A 271 -10.79 -5.32 -8.24
CA GLU A 271 -10.50 -6.52 -7.46
C GLU A 271 -9.09 -6.45 -6.86
N LEU A 272 -9.00 -6.44 -5.53
CA LEU A 272 -7.74 -6.48 -4.80
C LEU A 272 -7.49 -7.89 -4.26
N ARG A 273 -6.38 -8.51 -4.64
CA ARG A 273 -5.98 -9.84 -4.18
C ARG A 273 -4.68 -9.75 -3.36
N TRP A 274 -4.78 -10.06 -2.08
CA TRP A 274 -3.60 -10.16 -1.20
C TRP A 274 -2.76 -11.38 -1.57
N ARG A 275 -1.45 -11.21 -1.57
CA ARG A 275 -0.49 -12.32 -1.63
C ARG A 275 -0.31 -12.88 -0.23
N PRO A 276 -0.30 -14.22 -0.05
CA PRO A 276 0.09 -14.80 1.23
C PRO A 276 1.51 -14.36 1.60
N GLU A 277 1.77 -14.11 2.88
CA GLU A 277 3.15 -13.90 3.34
C GLU A 277 3.95 -15.18 3.07
N GLU A 278 5.09 -15.03 2.38
CA GLU A 278 6.08 -16.09 2.27
C GLU A 278 6.74 -16.23 3.65
N SER A 279 6.50 -17.37 4.32
CA SER A 279 7.10 -17.76 5.60
C SER A 279 8.62 -17.88 5.56
#